data_AF-A0A093R7G0-F1
#
_entry.id   AF-A0A093R7G0-F1
#
_cell.length_a   1.000
_cell.length_b   1.000
_cell.length_c   1.000
_cell.angle_alpha   90.00
_cell.angle_beta   90.00
_cell.angle_gamma   90.00
#
_symmetry.space_group_name_H-M   'P 1'
#
loop_
_entity.id
_entity.type
_entity.pdbx_description
1 polymer ?
#
loop_
_entity_poly.entity_id
_entity_poly.type
_entity_poly.pdbx_seq_one_letter_code
_entity_poly.pdbx_strand_id
1 'polypeptide(L)'
;MNSMQSAGSIYYSTVGVAESRRFEYWNDVVLRHCIPAASEPQAGVDFDARLAVRGVGMVDICSLSAPLHRWDRTARYLRKGPDDDLWLGYMQGGYGQLEQGGRKAALVAESLVLYDAAQTFRFSLGGHDNHLVRVPRHLLSGRLPGIENLTAVVLDDRRPGVIPLREMLRQATAMTDCLENPDISGRFSQTLLDLLVLSLELQDLDNVGAERDLYARMMNYIRRQLVEPDLNIESLARAHHVSVRTVTRAFARNKKTPMAVIWQERLRASREAIERGKVKSVSQAALDFGFSDFSHFSHAFRKAFGVSPRSLLSRERQSL
;
A
#
# COMPACT_ATOMS: atom_id res chain seq x y z
N MET A 1 32.24 20.64 14.66
CA MET A 1 30.90 20.42 14.06
C MET A 1 30.95 21.06 12.68
N ASN A 2 31.21 20.29 11.63
CA ASN A 2 31.43 20.81 10.27
C ASN A 2 30.09 20.88 9.51
N SER A 3 29.19 21.74 9.97
CA SER A 3 27.91 22.02 9.30
C SER A 3 27.97 23.41 8.67
N MET A 4 27.75 23.50 7.37
CA MET A 4 27.57 24.79 6.67
C MET A 4 26.07 24.97 6.41
N GLN A 5 25.53 26.10 6.84
CA GLN A 5 24.13 26.47 6.60
C GLN A 5 24.10 27.50 5.48
N SER A 6 23.44 27.16 4.37
CA SER A 6 22.91 28.13 3.41
C SER A 6 21.38 28.08 3.48
N ALA A 7 20.71 29.15 3.09
CA ALA A 7 19.26 29.31 3.28
C ALA A 7 18.48 28.03 2.92
N GLY A 8 17.79 27.43 3.91
CA GLY A 8 16.92 26.26 3.73
C GLY A 8 17.59 24.87 3.64
N SER A 9 18.92 24.76 3.54
CA SER A 9 19.63 23.47 3.40
C SER A 9 20.72 23.27 4.44
N ILE A 10 20.81 22.06 4.99
CA ILE A 10 21.83 21.67 5.96
C ILE A 10 22.76 20.63 5.33
N TYR A 11 24.06 20.91 5.32
CA TYR A 11 25.08 20.05 4.73
C TYR A 11 26.00 19.44 5.80
N TYR A 12 26.30 18.16 5.64
CA TYR A 12 27.24 17.39 6.44
C TYR A 12 28.21 16.64 5.53
N SER A 13 29.46 16.55 5.96
CA SER A 13 30.50 15.78 5.28
C SER A 13 31.40 15.10 6.31
N THR A 14 31.86 13.88 6.01
CA THR A 14 32.93 13.22 6.80
C THR A 14 34.32 13.75 6.46
N VAL A 15 34.44 14.58 5.42
CA VAL A 15 35.69 15.31 5.12
C VAL A 15 36.08 16.17 6.32
N GLY A 16 37.33 16.01 6.77
CA GLY A 16 37.86 16.66 7.97
C GLY A 16 37.52 15.95 9.29
N VAL A 17 36.78 14.84 9.26
CA VAL A 17 36.61 13.93 10.40
C VAL A 17 37.72 12.89 10.37
N ALA A 18 38.32 12.63 11.54
CA ALA A 18 39.33 11.59 11.72
C ALA A 18 38.77 10.24 11.25
N GLU A 19 39.56 9.48 10.48
CA GLU A 19 39.15 8.26 9.79
C GLU A 19 38.41 7.27 10.71
N SER A 20 38.94 7.02 11.91
CA SER A 20 38.36 6.13 12.92
C SER A 20 36.98 6.54 13.43
N ARG A 21 36.57 7.79 13.24
CA ARG A 21 35.28 8.35 13.69
C ARG A 21 34.32 8.69 12.56
N ARG A 22 34.71 8.51 11.29
CA ARG A 22 33.88 8.91 10.13
C ARG A 22 32.53 8.21 10.12
N PHE A 23 32.51 6.91 10.37
CA PHE A 23 31.26 6.14 10.41
C PHE A 23 30.37 6.48 11.61
N GLU A 24 30.95 6.63 12.81
CA GLU A 24 30.22 7.04 14.01
C GLU A 24 29.55 8.42 13.79
N TYR A 25 30.32 9.39 13.29
CA TYR A 25 29.80 10.71 12.95
C TYR A 25 28.69 10.64 11.87
N TRP A 26 28.90 9.84 10.82
CA TRP A 26 27.90 9.64 9.79
C TRP A 26 26.60 9.06 10.33
N ASN A 27 26.70 8.01 11.15
CA ASN A 27 25.56 7.36 11.77
C ASN A 27 24.75 8.36 12.60
N ASP A 28 25.41 9.15 13.45
CA ASP A 28 24.72 10.17 14.27
C ASP A 28 24.01 11.24 13.42
N VAL A 29 24.64 11.66 12.32
CA VAL A 29 24.08 12.65 11.40
C VAL A 29 22.85 12.08 10.68
N VAL A 30 22.93 10.86 10.14
CA VAL A 30 21.78 10.25 9.45
C VAL A 30 20.63 9.99 10.43
N LEU A 31 20.90 9.47 11.63
CA LEU A 31 19.85 9.22 12.64
C LEU A 31 19.12 10.48 13.10
N ARG A 32 19.75 11.66 12.98
CA ARG A 32 19.15 12.95 13.33
C ARG A 32 18.11 13.42 12.31
N HIS A 33 18.30 13.11 11.03
CA HIS A 33 17.49 13.66 9.93
C HIS A 33 16.64 12.60 9.22
N CYS A 34 17.07 11.35 9.27
CA CYS A 34 16.41 10.20 8.69
C CYS A 34 15.76 9.34 9.79
N ILE A 35 15.51 8.07 9.48
CA ILE A 35 14.82 7.14 10.37
C ILE A 35 15.82 6.49 11.34
N PRO A 36 15.53 6.44 12.65
CA PRO A 36 16.33 5.70 13.60
C PRO A 36 16.45 4.20 13.27
N ALA A 37 17.67 3.70 13.09
CA ALA A 37 17.96 2.30 12.82
C ALA A 37 19.37 1.92 13.30
N ALA A 38 19.66 0.62 13.42
CA ALA A 38 21.04 0.18 13.60
C ALA A 38 21.77 0.34 12.27
N SER A 39 23.05 0.70 12.28
CA SER A 39 23.84 0.85 11.06
C SER A 39 25.16 0.10 11.16
N GLU A 40 25.57 -0.55 10.08
CA GLU A 40 26.85 -1.26 9.98
C GLU A 40 27.52 -0.96 8.63
N PRO A 41 28.77 -0.48 8.60
CA PRO A 41 29.50 -0.25 7.36
C PRO A 41 30.00 -1.56 6.78
N GLN A 42 30.29 -1.59 5.49
CA GLN A 42 31.07 -2.68 4.92
C GLN A 42 32.49 -2.66 5.50
N ALA A 43 32.99 -3.82 5.95
CA ALA A 43 34.31 -3.93 6.55
C ALA A 43 35.43 -3.55 5.57
N GLY A 44 36.44 -2.84 6.06
CA GLY A 44 37.66 -2.52 5.30
C GLY A 44 37.51 -1.41 4.26
N VAL A 45 36.45 -0.59 4.33
CA VAL A 45 36.21 0.52 3.39
C VAL A 45 36.44 1.85 4.09
N ASP A 46 37.20 2.76 3.47
CA ASP A 46 37.29 4.14 3.93
C ASP A 46 35.94 4.85 3.73
N PHE A 47 35.47 5.55 4.76
CA PHE A 47 34.11 6.05 4.84
C PHE A 47 34.02 7.56 4.50
N ASP A 48 34.12 7.91 3.23
CA ASP A 48 33.79 9.27 2.73
C ASP A 48 32.29 9.38 2.44
N ALA A 49 31.59 10.21 3.21
CA ALA A 49 30.14 10.35 3.12
C ALA A 49 29.69 11.80 3.23
N ARG A 50 28.60 12.11 2.54
CA ARG A 50 27.98 13.43 2.48
C ARG A 50 26.47 13.30 2.61
N LEU A 51 25.88 14.22 3.37
CA LEU A 51 24.44 14.34 3.53
C LEU A 51 24.04 15.80 3.31
N ALA A 52 23.03 16.02 2.48
CA ALA A 52 22.31 17.28 2.39
C ALA A 52 20.86 17.05 2.78
N VAL A 53 20.32 17.92 3.64
CA VAL A 53 18.92 17.86 4.10
C VAL A 53 18.25 19.17 3.80
N ARG A 54 17.05 19.11 3.22
CA ARG A 54 16.28 20.30 2.87
C ARG A 54 14.79 19.99 2.85
N GLY A 55 13.99 20.95 3.33
CA GLY A 55 12.54 20.94 3.16
C GLY A 55 12.13 21.48 1.80
N VAL A 56 11.18 20.82 1.15
CA VAL A 56 10.53 21.27 -0.09
C VAL A 56 9.03 21.23 0.14
N GLY A 57 8.46 22.38 0.53
CA GLY A 57 7.04 22.49 0.87
C GLY A 57 6.64 21.50 1.98
N MET A 58 5.87 20.48 1.61
CA MET A 58 5.29 19.49 2.53
C MET A 58 6.16 18.25 2.77
N VAL A 59 7.32 18.13 2.12
CA VAL A 59 8.21 16.96 2.20
C VAL A 59 9.63 17.38 2.55
N ASP A 60 10.42 16.47 3.12
CA ASP A 60 11.86 16.66 3.30
C ASP A 60 12.64 15.73 2.37
N ILE A 61 13.73 16.23 1.81
CA ILE A 61 14.62 15.44 0.94
C ILE A 61 15.98 15.33 1.62
N CYS A 62 16.38 14.10 1.90
CA CYS A 62 17.72 13.75 2.35
C CYS A 62 18.52 13.19 1.17
N SER A 63 19.51 13.94 0.69
CA SER A 63 20.42 13.53 -0.39
C SER A 63 21.72 13.00 0.21
N LEU A 64 22.05 11.73 -0.05
CA LEU A 64 23.17 11.04 0.57
C LEU A 64 24.08 10.31 -0.44
N SER A 65 25.39 10.45 -0.22
CA SER A 65 26.44 9.76 -0.95
C SER A 65 27.37 9.12 0.08
N ALA A 66 27.56 7.81 0.01
CA ALA A 66 28.38 7.05 0.96
C ALA A 66 28.73 5.66 0.40
N PRO A 67 29.80 5.01 0.87
CA PRO A 67 30.04 3.61 0.63
C PRO A 67 28.87 2.74 1.09
N LEU A 68 28.79 1.52 0.55
CA LEU A 68 27.74 0.58 0.91
C LEU A 68 27.76 0.30 2.42
N HIS A 69 26.62 0.54 3.06
CA HIS A 69 26.39 0.21 4.46
C HIS A 69 24.93 -0.20 4.64
N ARG A 70 24.66 -0.90 5.74
CA ARG A 70 23.35 -1.50 6.02
C ARG A 70 22.68 -0.82 7.19
N TRP A 71 21.40 -0.57 7.04
CA TRP A 71 20.48 -0.07 8.06
C TRP A 71 19.50 -1.18 8.44
N ASP A 72 19.38 -1.47 9.73
CA ASP A 72 18.46 -2.47 10.28
C ASP A 72 17.52 -1.79 11.31
N ARG A 73 16.29 -1.49 10.88
CA ARG A 73 15.23 -1.00 11.77
C ARG A 73 14.45 -2.18 12.34
N THR A 74 14.76 -2.52 13.58
CA THR A 74 14.11 -3.62 14.31
C THR A 74 12.97 -3.14 15.19
N ALA A 75 12.17 -4.07 15.74
CA ALA A 75 11.03 -3.78 16.62
C ALA A 75 11.38 -2.95 17.88
N ARG A 76 12.67 -2.86 18.25
CA ARG A 76 13.12 -1.99 19.35
C ARG A 76 12.95 -0.50 19.02
N TYR A 77 13.10 -0.12 17.76
CA TYR A 77 12.97 1.27 17.31
C TYR A 77 11.50 1.68 17.16
N LEU A 78 10.62 0.74 16.77
CA LEU A 78 9.17 1.01 16.63
C LEU A 78 8.47 1.35 17.96
N ARG A 79 9.07 0.98 19.08
CA ARG A 79 8.54 1.26 20.43
C ARG A 79 8.81 2.69 20.91
N LYS A 80 9.65 3.46 20.20
CA LYS A 80 10.06 4.81 20.58
C LYS A 80 9.53 5.82 19.56
N GLY A 81 8.43 6.49 19.90
CA GLY A 81 7.90 7.64 19.16
C GLY A 81 7.18 7.32 17.85
N PRO A 82 6.47 8.30 17.26
CA PRO A 82 5.64 8.14 16.07
C PRO A 82 6.45 8.31 14.78
N ASP A 83 7.59 7.63 14.65
CA ASP A 83 8.36 7.61 13.38
C ASP A 83 7.64 6.72 12.37
N ASP A 84 6.47 7.17 11.91
CA ASP A 84 5.54 6.43 11.08
C ASP A 84 5.41 6.99 9.66
N ASP A 85 6.25 7.95 9.28
CA ASP A 85 6.25 8.51 7.93
C ASP A 85 6.61 7.48 6.86
N LEU A 86 6.17 7.77 5.64
CA LEU A 86 6.51 6.99 4.45
C LEU A 86 7.74 7.60 3.79
N TRP A 87 8.56 6.76 3.20
CA TRP A 87 9.81 7.18 2.58
C TRP A 87 9.89 6.70 1.15
N LEU A 88 10.10 7.64 0.23
CA LEU A 88 10.37 7.36 -1.18
C LEU A 88 11.87 7.44 -1.40
N GLY A 89 12.50 6.31 -1.72
CA GLY A 89 13.88 6.23 -2.15
C GLY A 89 13.99 6.41 -3.65
N TYR A 90 14.88 7.30 -4.09
CA TYR A 90 15.28 7.51 -5.48
C TYR A 90 16.80 7.35 -5.59
N MET A 91 17.24 6.33 -6.30
CA MET A 91 18.67 6.00 -6.44
C MET A 91 19.22 6.64 -7.71
N GLN A 92 19.59 7.92 -7.72
CA GLN A 92 20.06 8.55 -8.98
C GLN A 92 21.36 7.92 -9.49
N GLY A 93 22.36 7.78 -8.62
CA GLY A 93 23.65 7.14 -8.93
C GLY A 93 24.04 6.02 -7.97
N GLY A 94 23.10 5.57 -7.13
CA GLY A 94 23.36 4.55 -6.12
C GLY A 94 22.76 3.20 -6.42
N TYR A 95 23.00 2.29 -5.50
CA TYR A 95 22.57 0.90 -5.58
C TYR A 95 22.39 0.33 -4.20
N GLY A 96 21.70 -0.80 -4.12
CA GLY A 96 21.45 -1.42 -2.84
C GLY A 96 20.32 -2.43 -2.86
N GLN A 97 19.74 -2.63 -1.68
CA GLN A 97 18.67 -3.57 -1.48
C GLN A 97 17.81 -3.16 -0.29
N LEU A 98 16.50 -3.21 -0.47
CA LEU A 98 15.53 -2.98 0.59
C LEU A 98 14.74 -4.25 0.86
N GLU A 99 14.60 -4.61 2.13
CA GLU A 99 13.74 -5.69 2.61
C GLU A 99 12.69 -5.13 3.58
N GLN A 100 11.41 -5.34 3.30
CA GLN A 100 10.31 -4.96 4.18
C GLN A 100 9.06 -5.81 3.91
N GLY A 101 8.33 -6.21 4.95
CA GLY A 101 7.06 -6.92 4.80
C GLY A 101 7.17 -8.25 4.04
N GLY A 102 8.32 -8.94 4.16
CA GLY A 102 8.62 -10.19 3.44
C GLY A 102 8.98 -10.00 1.96
N ARG A 103 9.08 -8.76 1.47
CA ARG A 103 9.51 -8.42 0.11
C ARG A 103 10.96 -7.95 0.10
N LYS A 104 11.62 -8.14 -1.03
CA LYS A 104 12.99 -7.70 -1.31
C LYS A 104 13.02 -6.98 -2.65
N ALA A 105 13.48 -5.73 -2.64
CA ALA A 105 13.72 -4.92 -3.84
C ALA A 105 15.22 -4.78 -4.06
N ALA A 106 15.71 -5.21 -5.23
CA ALA A 106 17.05 -4.89 -5.70
C ALA A 106 17.03 -3.48 -6.32
N LEU A 107 17.93 -2.61 -5.85
CA LEU A 107 17.97 -1.21 -6.25
C LEU A 107 19.20 -0.96 -7.10
N VAL A 108 18.98 -0.35 -8.24
CA VAL A 108 20.00 0.11 -9.19
C VAL A 108 19.78 1.60 -9.49
N ALA A 109 20.69 2.21 -10.23
CA ALA A 109 20.51 3.58 -10.71
C ALA A 109 19.13 3.76 -11.35
N GLU A 110 18.53 4.93 -11.11
CA GLU A 110 17.18 5.34 -11.51
C GLU A 110 16.02 4.63 -10.79
N SER A 111 16.28 3.71 -9.86
CA SER A 111 15.21 3.01 -9.11
C SER A 111 14.44 3.97 -8.20
N LEU A 112 13.11 3.86 -8.24
CA LEU A 112 12.20 4.44 -7.24
C LEU A 112 11.60 3.32 -6.39
N VAL A 113 11.58 3.50 -5.07
CA VAL A 113 11.05 2.51 -4.12
C VAL A 113 10.37 3.19 -2.93
N LEU A 114 9.21 2.68 -2.51
CA LEU A 114 8.53 3.15 -1.31
C LEU A 114 8.83 2.24 -0.12
N TYR A 115 8.97 2.79 1.09
CA TYR A 115 9.02 2.01 2.32
C TYR A 115 8.39 2.74 3.51
N ASP A 116 7.99 1.95 4.49
CA ASP A 116 7.19 2.40 5.63
C ASP A 116 8.02 2.40 6.93
N ALA A 117 8.25 3.57 7.53
CA ALA A 117 9.03 3.68 8.77
C ALA A 117 8.30 3.10 10.01
N ALA A 118 6.99 2.88 9.94
CA ALA A 118 6.20 2.23 10.99
C ALA A 118 6.40 0.72 11.05
N GLN A 119 7.14 0.14 10.09
CA GLN A 119 7.44 -1.28 10.02
C GLN A 119 8.95 -1.53 10.09
N THR A 120 9.33 -2.76 10.45
CA THR A 120 10.73 -3.16 10.39
C THR A 120 11.22 -3.21 8.95
N PHE A 121 12.45 -2.80 8.71
CA PHE A 121 13.09 -2.92 7.41
C PHE A 121 14.59 -3.20 7.57
N ARG A 122 15.16 -3.74 6.50
CA ARG A 122 16.61 -3.76 6.27
C ARG A 122 16.90 -3.06 4.96
N PHE A 123 17.80 -2.09 4.97
CA PHE A 123 18.13 -1.29 3.80
C PHE A 123 19.65 -1.20 3.67
N SER A 124 20.23 -1.85 2.66
CA SER A 124 21.62 -1.64 2.25
C SER A 124 21.65 -0.60 1.15
N LEU A 125 22.47 0.43 1.30
CA LEU A 125 22.53 1.56 0.38
C LEU A 125 23.98 2.04 0.21
N GLY A 126 24.40 2.25 -1.04
CA GLY A 126 25.72 2.79 -1.37
C GLY A 126 25.69 3.58 -2.68
N GLY A 127 26.84 4.15 -3.03
CA GLY A 127 27.02 4.97 -4.22
C GLY A 127 26.77 6.46 -3.95
N HIS A 128 26.38 7.19 -4.98
CA HIS A 128 26.22 8.65 -4.92
C HIS A 128 24.82 9.10 -5.32
N ASP A 129 24.45 10.29 -4.86
CA ASP A 129 23.20 10.98 -5.20
C ASP A 129 21.95 10.11 -4.93
N ASN A 130 21.96 9.42 -3.79
CA ASN A 130 20.75 8.76 -3.32
C ASN A 130 19.85 9.80 -2.66
N HIS A 131 18.55 9.76 -2.93
CA HIS A 131 17.59 10.70 -2.37
C HIS A 131 16.50 9.95 -1.60
N LEU A 132 16.38 10.24 -0.32
CA LEU A 132 15.32 9.71 0.55
C LEU A 132 14.36 10.85 0.87
N VAL A 133 13.15 10.75 0.32
CA VAL A 133 12.09 11.74 0.53
C VAL A 133 11.19 11.27 1.66
N ARG A 134 11.14 12.05 2.74
CA ARG A 134 10.21 11.85 3.85
C ARG A 134 8.85 12.43 3.47
N VAL A 135 7.84 11.58 3.43
CA VAL A 135 6.46 11.94 3.14
C VAL A 135 5.61 11.72 4.39
N PRO A 136 5.07 12.78 5.00
CA PRO A 136 4.18 12.64 6.14
C PRO A 136 3.02 11.69 5.84
N ARG A 137 2.82 10.66 6.66
CA ARG A 137 1.86 9.57 6.37
C ARG A 137 0.47 10.10 6.02
N HIS A 138 0.00 11.09 6.78
CA HIS A 138 -1.33 11.67 6.63
C HIS A 138 -1.61 12.24 5.23
N LEU A 139 -0.58 12.61 4.47
CA LEU A 139 -0.72 13.10 3.10
C LEU A 139 -1.09 12.01 2.09
N LEU A 140 -0.79 10.74 2.41
CA LEU A 140 -1.05 9.60 1.53
C LEU A 140 -2.15 8.66 2.05
N SER A 141 -2.33 8.53 3.37
CA SER A 141 -3.22 7.52 3.97
C SER A 141 -4.70 7.63 3.56
N GLY A 142 -5.19 8.82 3.21
CA GLY A 142 -6.56 9.00 2.68
C GLY A 142 -6.67 8.77 1.16
N ARG A 143 -5.55 8.78 0.45
CA ARG A 143 -5.49 8.72 -1.03
C ARG A 143 -5.13 7.34 -1.56
N LEU A 144 -4.37 6.56 -0.77
CA LEU A 144 -3.85 5.25 -1.16
C LEU A 144 -4.22 4.17 -0.13
N PRO A 145 -5.46 3.64 -0.17
CA PRO A 145 -5.80 2.45 0.60
C PRO A 145 -4.94 1.27 0.13
N GLY A 146 -4.23 0.60 1.05
CA GLY A 146 -3.40 -0.54 0.70
C GLY A 146 -1.95 -0.21 0.33
N ILE A 147 -1.47 0.99 0.67
CA ILE A 147 -0.08 1.45 0.43
C ILE A 147 0.98 0.48 0.96
N GLU A 148 0.66 -0.30 2.01
CA GLU A 148 1.55 -1.31 2.58
C GLU A 148 1.85 -2.47 1.61
N ASN A 149 1.07 -2.64 0.54
CA ASN A 149 1.33 -3.63 -0.51
C ASN A 149 2.30 -3.11 -1.58
N LEU A 150 2.58 -1.80 -1.59
CA LEU A 150 3.45 -1.14 -2.56
C LEU A 150 4.85 -0.85 -2.00
N THR A 151 5.10 -1.18 -0.73
CA THR A 151 6.43 -0.98 -0.12
C THR A 151 7.41 -2.08 -0.51
N ALA A 152 8.70 -1.76 -0.56
CA ALA A 152 9.76 -2.68 -1.01
C ALA A 152 9.47 -3.32 -2.38
N VAL A 153 8.88 -2.54 -3.28
CA VAL A 153 8.68 -2.86 -4.69
C VAL A 153 9.26 -1.70 -5.50
N VAL A 154 10.10 -2.00 -6.50
CA VAL A 154 10.61 -0.98 -7.43
C VAL A 154 9.48 -0.57 -8.35
N LEU A 155 9.24 0.74 -8.47
CA LEU A 155 8.22 1.28 -9.36
C LEU A 155 8.64 0.99 -10.82
N ASP A 156 7.74 0.42 -11.59
CA ASP A 156 7.98 0.06 -13.00
C ASP A 156 7.93 1.31 -13.88
N ASP A 157 9.06 1.67 -14.48
CA ASP A 157 9.24 2.82 -15.38
C ASP A 157 8.26 2.86 -16.56
N ARG A 158 7.71 1.70 -16.95
CA ARG A 158 6.73 1.62 -18.04
C ARG A 158 5.36 2.14 -17.61
N ARG A 159 5.13 2.33 -16.30
CA ARG A 159 3.89 2.90 -15.77
C ARG A 159 3.91 4.42 -15.95
N PRO A 160 2.81 5.01 -16.46
CA PRO A 160 2.71 6.46 -16.52
C PRO A 160 2.94 7.10 -15.15
N GLY A 161 3.57 8.28 -15.14
CA GLY A 161 3.86 9.03 -13.92
C GLY A 161 5.23 8.73 -13.29
N VAL A 162 5.79 7.53 -13.46
CA VAL A 162 7.07 7.16 -12.81
C VAL A 162 8.25 7.98 -13.34
N ILE A 163 8.40 8.07 -14.67
CA ILE A 163 9.47 8.88 -15.28
C ILE A 163 9.31 10.38 -14.94
N PRO A 164 8.12 11.00 -15.09
CA PRO A 164 7.89 12.37 -14.64
C PRO A 164 8.19 12.60 -13.15
N LEU A 165 7.82 11.66 -12.27
CA LEU A 165 8.08 11.75 -10.83
C LEU A 165 9.58 11.78 -10.55
N ARG A 166 10.33 10.88 -11.20
CA ARG A 166 11.79 10.82 -11.10
C ARG A 166 12.43 12.12 -11.56
N GLU A 167 11.97 12.69 -12.67
CA GLU A 167 12.50 13.96 -13.17
C GLU A 167 12.18 15.12 -12.23
N MET A 168 10.97 15.18 -11.67
CA MET A 168 10.65 16.19 -10.64
C MET A 168 11.57 16.06 -9.42
N LEU A 169 11.86 14.84 -8.96
CA LEU A 169 12.78 14.62 -7.83
C LEU A 169 14.20 15.07 -8.17
N ARG A 170 14.70 14.76 -9.37
CA ARG A 170 16.00 15.20 -9.86
C ARG A 170 16.09 16.73 -9.94
N GLN A 171 15.07 17.39 -10.45
CA GLN A 171 15.04 18.86 -10.51
C GLN A 171 14.95 19.48 -9.13
N ALA A 172 14.18 18.88 -8.22
CA ALA A 172 14.13 19.33 -6.84
C ALA A 172 15.54 19.33 -6.24
N THR A 173 16.33 18.28 -6.46
CA THR A 173 17.69 18.15 -5.91
C THR A 173 18.75 18.98 -6.62
N ALA A 174 18.58 19.29 -7.91
CA ALA A 174 19.52 20.08 -8.70
C ALA A 174 19.26 21.61 -8.68
N MET A 175 18.00 22.04 -8.60
CA MET A 175 17.59 23.45 -8.74
C MET A 175 17.13 24.03 -7.40
N THR A 176 18.08 24.23 -6.48
CA THR A 176 17.80 24.65 -5.10
C THR A 176 17.13 26.01 -4.99
N ASP A 177 17.61 26.98 -5.75
CA ASP A 177 17.30 28.40 -5.54
C ASP A 177 15.84 28.72 -5.92
N CYS A 178 15.30 28.03 -6.92
CA CYS A 178 13.90 28.20 -7.35
C CYS A 178 12.89 27.75 -6.28
N LEU A 179 13.30 26.86 -5.37
CA LEU A 179 12.44 26.27 -4.34
C LEU A 179 12.63 26.93 -2.96
N GLU A 180 13.39 28.02 -2.86
CA GLU A 180 13.47 28.81 -1.61
C GLU A 180 12.18 29.58 -1.32
N ASN A 181 11.41 29.92 -2.36
CA ASN A 181 10.12 30.59 -2.20
C ASN A 181 9.06 29.60 -1.63
N PRO A 182 8.44 29.90 -0.48
CA PRO A 182 7.46 29.01 0.16
C PRO A 182 6.23 28.68 -0.71
N ASP A 183 5.72 29.63 -1.50
CA ASP A 183 4.55 29.42 -2.36
C ASP A 183 4.89 28.54 -3.57
N ILE A 184 6.11 28.67 -4.10
CA ILE A 184 6.59 27.82 -5.19
C ILE A 184 6.86 26.41 -4.66
N SER A 185 7.59 26.27 -3.55
CA SER A 185 7.90 24.96 -2.97
C SER A 185 6.66 24.22 -2.46
N GLY A 186 5.67 24.94 -1.93
CA GLY A 186 4.36 24.40 -1.58
C GLY A 186 3.66 23.76 -2.78
N ARG A 187 3.47 24.52 -3.87
CA ARG A 187 2.84 24.02 -5.11
C ARG A 187 3.64 22.88 -5.76
N PHE A 188 4.96 22.99 -5.76
CA PHE A 188 5.86 21.95 -6.26
C PHE A 188 5.69 20.64 -5.49
N SER A 189 5.74 20.70 -4.16
CA SER A 189 5.58 19.52 -3.30
C SER A 189 4.19 18.89 -3.43
N GLN A 190 3.13 19.70 -3.57
CA GLN A 190 1.79 19.20 -3.83
C GLN A 190 1.72 18.44 -5.17
N THR A 191 2.33 18.98 -6.22
CA THR A 191 2.36 18.35 -7.55
C THR A 191 3.15 17.05 -7.52
N LEU A 192 4.28 17.03 -6.80
CA LEU A 192 5.09 15.83 -6.57
C LEU A 192 4.29 14.75 -5.83
N LEU A 193 3.52 15.11 -4.81
CA LEU A 193 2.65 14.19 -4.07
C LEU A 193 1.51 13.65 -4.94
N ASP A 194 0.88 14.50 -5.75
CA ASP A 194 -0.18 14.08 -6.68
C ASP A 194 0.35 13.07 -7.71
N LEU A 195 1.54 13.34 -8.23
CA LEU A 195 2.20 12.45 -9.19
C LEU A 195 2.71 11.16 -8.54
N LEU A 196 3.19 11.21 -7.28
CA LEU A 196 3.52 10.02 -6.51
C LEU A 196 2.30 9.12 -6.32
N VAL A 197 1.16 9.70 -5.93
CA VAL A 197 -0.10 8.96 -5.78
C VAL A 197 -0.50 8.30 -7.09
N LEU A 198 -0.53 9.06 -8.19
CA LEU A 198 -0.86 8.53 -9.52
C LEU A 198 0.09 7.39 -9.92
N SER A 199 1.40 7.58 -9.72
CA SER A 199 2.42 6.59 -10.07
C SER A 199 2.25 5.29 -9.29
N LEU A 200 1.87 5.37 -8.02
CA LEU A 200 1.61 4.24 -7.13
C LEU A 200 0.31 3.51 -7.47
N GLU A 201 -0.78 4.23 -7.73
CA GLU A 201 -2.06 3.63 -8.17
C GLU A 201 -1.87 2.83 -9.47
N LEU A 202 -1.05 3.36 -10.38
CA LEU A 202 -0.78 2.73 -11.67
C LEU A 202 0.12 1.50 -11.57
N GLN A 203 0.86 1.29 -10.47
CA GLN A 203 1.60 0.04 -10.25
C GLN A 203 0.67 -1.16 -10.09
N ASP A 204 -0.53 -0.94 -9.56
CA ASP A 204 -1.45 -2.00 -9.18
C ASP A 204 -2.41 -2.38 -10.32
N LEU A 205 -2.33 -1.78 -11.52
CA LEU A 205 -3.31 -2.04 -12.60
C LEU A 205 -3.38 -3.50 -13.04
N ASP A 206 -2.27 -4.25 -12.99
CA ASP A 206 -2.28 -5.66 -13.40
C ASP A 206 -3.05 -6.52 -12.39
N ASN A 207 -2.94 -6.19 -11.10
CA ASN A 207 -3.80 -6.75 -10.06
C ASN A 207 -5.25 -6.28 -10.21
N VAL A 208 -5.52 -5.04 -10.64
CA VAL A 208 -6.91 -4.60 -10.89
C VAL A 208 -7.55 -5.45 -11.98
N GLY A 209 -6.84 -5.75 -13.08
CA GLY A 209 -7.32 -6.63 -14.14
C GLY A 209 -7.57 -8.06 -13.64
N ALA A 210 -6.55 -8.65 -13.01
CA ALA A 210 -6.62 -10.02 -12.50
C ALA A 210 -7.64 -10.20 -11.36
N GLU A 211 -7.80 -9.21 -10.47
CA GLU A 211 -8.74 -9.26 -9.36
C GLU A 211 -10.18 -8.95 -9.79
N ARG A 212 -10.37 -8.12 -10.83
CA ARG A 212 -11.69 -7.91 -11.42
C ARG A 212 -12.18 -9.16 -12.15
N ASP A 213 -11.28 -9.84 -12.87
CA ASP A 213 -11.54 -11.17 -13.42
C ASP A 213 -11.82 -12.18 -12.29
N LEU A 214 -11.02 -12.20 -11.22
CA LEU A 214 -11.21 -13.08 -10.07
C LEU A 214 -12.57 -12.85 -9.39
N TYR A 215 -12.97 -11.59 -9.16
CA TYR A 215 -14.28 -11.27 -8.60
C TYR A 215 -15.42 -11.76 -9.51
N ALA A 216 -15.32 -11.56 -10.83
CA ALA A 216 -16.31 -12.08 -11.77
C ALA A 216 -16.40 -13.62 -11.73
N ARG A 217 -15.26 -14.30 -11.69
CA ARG A 217 -15.19 -15.77 -11.54
C ARG A 217 -15.79 -16.23 -10.21
N MET A 218 -15.50 -15.54 -9.10
CA MET A 218 -16.08 -15.82 -7.78
C MET A 218 -17.59 -15.60 -7.76
N MET A 219 -18.09 -14.51 -8.36
CA MET A 219 -19.54 -14.28 -8.48
C MET A 219 -20.23 -15.40 -9.26
N ASN A 220 -19.61 -15.89 -10.34
CA ASN A 220 -20.12 -17.03 -11.09
C ASN A 220 -20.04 -18.34 -10.32
N TYR A 221 -19.03 -18.53 -9.47
CA TYR A 221 -18.93 -19.68 -8.58
C TYR A 221 -20.01 -19.64 -7.50
N ILE A 222 -20.17 -18.50 -6.81
CA ILE A 222 -21.20 -18.27 -5.78
C ILE A 222 -22.58 -18.63 -6.32
N ARG A 223 -22.96 -18.09 -7.49
CA ARG A 223 -24.27 -18.36 -8.10
C ARG A 223 -24.51 -19.83 -8.44
N ARG A 224 -23.46 -20.57 -8.76
CA ARG A 224 -23.54 -22.01 -9.06
C ARG A 224 -23.61 -22.89 -7.82
N GLN A 225 -23.09 -22.41 -6.69
CA GLN A 225 -22.95 -23.17 -5.45
C GLN A 225 -23.82 -22.64 -4.30
N LEU A 226 -24.87 -21.87 -4.60
CA LEU A 226 -25.69 -21.18 -3.57
C LEU A 226 -26.35 -22.13 -2.56
N VAL A 227 -26.63 -23.36 -2.99
CA VAL A 227 -27.30 -24.40 -2.20
C VAL A 227 -26.35 -25.07 -1.20
N GLU A 228 -25.03 -25.01 -1.44
CA GLU A 228 -24.04 -25.60 -0.56
C GLU A 228 -23.99 -24.84 0.78
N PRO A 229 -24.31 -25.49 1.92
CA PRO A 229 -24.33 -24.83 3.23
C PRO A 229 -22.98 -24.23 3.61
N ASP A 230 -21.90 -24.92 3.24
CA ASP A 230 -20.50 -24.58 3.56
C ASP A 230 -19.87 -23.57 2.59
N LEU A 231 -20.67 -22.90 1.76
CA LEU A 231 -20.21 -21.78 0.95
C LEU A 231 -19.84 -20.59 1.85
N ASN A 232 -18.55 -20.38 2.03
CA ASN A 232 -17.93 -19.37 2.89
C ASN A 232 -16.67 -18.79 2.20
N ILE A 233 -15.96 -17.92 2.90
CA ILE A 233 -14.80 -17.25 2.34
C ILE A 233 -13.62 -18.23 2.11
N GLU A 234 -13.47 -19.23 2.97
CA GLU A 234 -12.44 -20.27 2.87
C GLU A 234 -12.67 -21.19 1.68
N SER A 235 -13.93 -21.57 1.40
CA SER A 235 -14.28 -22.39 0.25
C SER A 235 -14.14 -21.63 -1.07
N LEU A 236 -14.43 -20.32 -1.09
CA LEU A 236 -14.10 -19.45 -2.23
C LEU A 236 -12.60 -19.36 -2.49
N ALA A 237 -11.80 -19.17 -1.43
CA ALA A 237 -10.35 -19.12 -1.54
C ALA A 237 -9.79 -20.43 -2.15
N ARG A 238 -10.28 -21.57 -1.65
CA ARG A 238 -9.88 -22.90 -2.10
C ARG A 238 -10.29 -23.16 -3.56
N ALA A 239 -11.52 -22.85 -3.94
CA ALA A 239 -12.05 -23.09 -5.29
C ALA A 239 -11.33 -22.27 -6.38
N HIS A 240 -10.72 -21.14 -6.00
CA HIS A 240 -10.03 -20.25 -6.91
C HIS A 240 -8.50 -20.28 -6.77
N HIS A 241 -7.96 -21.17 -5.93
CA HIS A 241 -6.52 -21.30 -5.66
C HIS A 241 -5.85 -19.99 -5.22
N VAL A 242 -6.52 -19.23 -4.34
CA VAL A 242 -6.02 -17.95 -3.81
C VAL A 242 -6.08 -17.92 -2.29
N SER A 243 -5.36 -16.98 -1.67
CA SER A 243 -5.47 -16.73 -0.24
C SER A 243 -6.81 -16.07 0.13
N VAL A 244 -7.27 -16.25 1.37
CA VAL A 244 -8.45 -15.53 1.92
C VAL A 244 -8.26 -14.01 1.83
N ARG A 245 -7.03 -13.51 2.01
CA ARG A 245 -6.68 -12.08 1.85
C ARG A 245 -6.99 -11.59 0.43
N THR A 246 -6.68 -12.40 -0.59
CA THR A 246 -6.97 -12.08 -1.99
C THR A 246 -8.48 -12.04 -2.25
N VAL A 247 -9.26 -12.97 -1.65
CA VAL A 247 -10.73 -12.94 -1.72
C VAL A 247 -11.28 -11.65 -1.12
N THR A 248 -10.91 -11.33 0.13
CA THR A 248 -11.37 -10.12 0.80
C THR A 248 -11.04 -8.87 0.00
N ARG A 249 -9.82 -8.78 -0.56
CA ARG A 249 -9.38 -7.63 -1.37
C ARG A 249 -10.21 -7.47 -2.65
N ALA A 250 -10.45 -8.57 -3.38
CA ALA A 250 -11.27 -8.55 -4.60
C ALA A 250 -12.71 -8.05 -4.34
N PHE A 251 -13.31 -8.45 -3.20
CA PHE A 251 -14.64 -7.95 -2.82
C PHE A 251 -14.60 -6.51 -2.28
N ALA A 252 -13.58 -6.13 -1.52
CA ALA A 252 -13.43 -4.79 -0.95
C ALA A 252 -13.31 -3.70 -2.04
N ARG A 253 -12.62 -3.98 -3.16
CA ARG A 253 -12.59 -3.07 -4.32
C ARG A 253 -13.97 -2.78 -4.90
N ASN A 254 -14.91 -3.71 -4.74
CA ASN A 254 -16.30 -3.56 -5.15
C ASN A 254 -17.20 -3.03 -4.02
N LYS A 255 -16.61 -2.52 -2.92
CA LYS A 255 -17.29 -2.02 -1.72
C LYS A 255 -18.24 -3.06 -1.08
N LYS A 256 -17.85 -4.34 -1.13
CA LYS A 256 -18.65 -5.47 -0.64
C LYS A 256 -17.82 -6.37 0.26
N THR A 257 -18.48 -7.17 1.09
CA THR A 257 -17.86 -8.27 1.82
C THR A 257 -18.29 -9.62 1.21
N PRO A 258 -17.42 -10.64 1.16
CA PRO A 258 -17.77 -11.94 0.56
C PRO A 258 -19.04 -12.55 1.15
N MET A 259 -19.15 -12.56 2.49
CA MET A 259 -20.31 -13.11 3.18
C MET A 259 -21.60 -12.32 2.91
N ALA A 260 -21.54 -10.98 2.86
CA ALA A 260 -22.73 -10.19 2.54
C ALA A 260 -23.25 -10.50 1.12
N VAL A 261 -22.33 -10.74 0.17
CA VAL A 261 -22.69 -11.09 -1.20
C VAL A 261 -23.31 -12.48 -1.28
N ILE A 262 -22.73 -13.49 -0.61
CA ILE A 262 -23.30 -14.85 -0.57
C ILE A 262 -24.74 -14.80 -0.05
N TRP A 263 -24.98 -14.12 1.07
CA TRP A 263 -26.33 -13.99 1.63
C TRP A 263 -27.29 -13.22 0.70
N GLN A 264 -26.82 -12.18 0.03
CA GLN A 264 -27.62 -11.43 -0.92
C GLN A 264 -28.02 -12.28 -2.14
N GLU A 265 -27.11 -13.09 -2.68
CA GLU A 265 -27.41 -13.99 -3.80
C GLU A 265 -28.32 -15.14 -3.36
N ARG A 266 -28.15 -15.71 -2.16
CA ARG A 266 -29.08 -16.70 -1.57
C ARG A 266 -30.50 -16.14 -1.44
N LEU A 267 -30.64 -14.90 -0.93
CA LEU A 267 -31.93 -14.22 -0.85
C LEU A 267 -32.56 -14.03 -2.24
N ARG A 268 -31.78 -13.60 -3.24
CA ARG A 268 -32.27 -13.44 -4.61
C ARG A 268 -32.77 -14.75 -5.21
N ALA A 269 -32.00 -15.83 -5.05
CA ALA A 269 -32.37 -17.14 -5.55
C ALA A 269 -33.61 -17.71 -4.84
N SER A 270 -33.73 -17.51 -3.52
CA SER A 270 -34.93 -17.91 -2.78
C SER A 270 -36.18 -17.18 -3.27
N ARG A 271 -36.08 -15.88 -3.58
CA ARG A 271 -37.16 -15.10 -4.16
C ARG A 271 -37.56 -15.62 -5.54
N GLU A 272 -36.58 -15.86 -6.40
CA GLU A 272 -36.81 -16.38 -7.75
C GLU A 272 -37.43 -17.78 -7.73
N ALA A 273 -37.08 -18.61 -6.76
CA ALA A 273 -37.71 -19.90 -6.55
C ALA A 273 -39.17 -19.77 -6.08
N ILE A 274 -39.46 -18.80 -5.20
CA ILE A 274 -40.82 -18.48 -4.76
C ILE A 274 -41.67 -17.92 -5.89
N GLU A 275 -41.13 -17.04 -6.75
CA GLU A 275 -41.87 -16.40 -7.85
C GLU A 275 -42.04 -17.30 -9.09
N ARG A 276 -41.40 -18.47 -9.10
CA ARG A 276 -41.52 -19.48 -10.17
C ARG A 276 -42.23 -20.75 -9.69
N GLY A 277 -42.82 -20.75 -8.50
CA GLY A 277 -43.49 -21.90 -7.91
C GLY A 277 -42.59 -23.11 -7.67
N LYS A 278 -41.26 -22.93 -7.58
CA LYS A 278 -40.30 -24.04 -7.38
C LYS A 278 -40.27 -24.56 -5.95
N VAL A 279 -40.84 -23.83 -4.99
CA VAL A 279 -40.88 -24.16 -3.57
C VAL A 279 -42.31 -24.03 -3.04
N LYS A 280 -42.72 -24.94 -2.16
CA LYS A 280 -44.12 -25.02 -1.68
C LYS A 280 -44.36 -24.29 -0.35
N SER A 281 -43.30 -23.87 0.32
CA SER A 281 -43.38 -23.21 1.62
C SER A 281 -42.22 -22.24 1.85
N VAL A 282 -42.40 -21.28 2.76
CA VAL A 282 -41.34 -20.36 3.20
C VAL A 282 -40.17 -21.12 3.82
N SER A 283 -40.46 -22.18 4.59
CA SER A 283 -39.43 -23.01 5.21
C SER A 283 -38.59 -23.75 4.18
N GLN A 284 -39.22 -24.29 3.12
CA GLN A 284 -38.50 -24.90 2.01
C GLN A 284 -37.60 -23.89 1.29
N ALA A 285 -38.12 -22.69 0.99
CA ALA A 285 -37.34 -21.62 0.38
C ALA A 285 -36.14 -21.15 1.23
N ALA A 286 -36.22 -21.28 2.55
CA ALA A 286 -35.11 -20.96 3.45
C ALA A 286 -34.05 -22.08 3.44
N LEU A 287 -34.48 -23.33 3.61
CA LEU A 287 -33.59 -24.50 3.70
C LEU A 287 -32.86 -24.75 2.38
N ASP A 288 -33.56 -24.72 1.24
CA ASP A 288 -33.02 -25.00 -0.09
C ASP A 288 -31.90 -24.00 -0.50
N PHE A 289 -31.81 -22.86 0.19
CA PHE A 289 -30.80 -21.82 -0.07
C PHE A 289 -29.93 -21.52 1.16
N GLY A 290 -29.79 -22.49 2.07
CA GLY A 290 -28.76 -22.48 3.12
C GLY A 290 -29.07 -21.62 4.34
N PHE A 291 -30.34 -21.29 4.61
CA PHE A 291 -30.77 -20.70 5.89
C PHE A 291 -31.19 -21.79 6.88
N SER A 292 -30.55 -21.82 8.04
CA SER A 292 -30.92 -22.69 9.16
C SER A 292 -31.94 -22.05 10.12
N ASP A 293 -32.07 -20.72 10.10
CA ASP A 293 -33.02 -19.96 10.93
C ASP A 293 -34.06 -19.23 10.06
N PHE A 294 -35.32 -19.65 10.21
CA PHE A 294 -36.46 -19.12 9.45
C PHE A 294 -36.87 -17.69 9.84
N SER A 295 -36.68 -17.32 11.10
CA SER A 295 -36.94 -15.95 11.59
C SER A 295 -35.91 -15.01 10.99
N HIS A 296 -34.64 -15.40 11.04
CA HIS A 296 -33.55 -14.66 10.41
C HIS A 296 -33.78 -14.51 8.89
N PHE A 297 -34.14 -15.60 8.20
CA PHE A 297 -34.48 -15.56 6.78
C PHE A 297 -35.60 -14.56 6.48
N SER A 298 -36.73 -14.63 7.21
CA SER A 298 -37.89 -13.78 6.98
C SER A 298 -37.59 -12.30 7.20
N HIS A 299 -36.77 -11.98 8.21
CA HIS A 299 -36.30 -10.61 8.46
C HIS A 299 -35.35 -10.12 7.37
N ALA A 300 -34.34 -10.92 7.00
CA ALA A 300 -33.38 -10.58 5.96
C ALA A 300 -34.05 -10.39 4.60
N PHE A 301 -35.00 -11.26 4.25
CA PHE A 301 -35.78 -11.19 3.02
C PHE A 301 -36.62 -9.92 2.95
N ARG A 302 -37.36 -9.60 4.01
CA ARG A 302 -38.16 -8.36 4.06
C ARG A 302 -37.28 -7.12 4.00
N LYS A 303 -36.13 -7.12 4.69
CA LYS A 303 -35.16 -6.03 4.62
C LYS A 303 -34.60 -5.84 3.21
N ALA A 304 -34.36 -6.92 2.48
CA ALA A 304 -33.80 -6.87 1.12
C ALA A 304 -34.83 -6.49 0.05
N PHE A 305 -36.09 -6.91 0.18
CA PHE A 305 -37.08 -6.80 -0.90
C PHE A 305 -38.35 -5.99 -0.55
N GLY A 306 -38.49 -5.51 0.69
CA GLY A 306 -39.66 -4.75 1.15
C GLY A 306 -40.93 -5.58 1.34
N VAL A 307 -40.96 -6.84 0.92
CA VAL A 307 -42.10 -7.76 1.01
C VAL A 307 -41.73 -9.02 1.77
N SER A 308 -42.73 -9.71 2.32
CA SER A 308 -42.50 -10.96 3.04
C SER A 308 -42.45 -12.16 2.07
N PRO A 309 -41.68 -13.23 2.38
CA PRO A 309 -41.73 -14.46 1.59
C PRO A 309 -43.14 -15.04 1.49
N ARG A 310 -43.90 -14.99 2.59
CA ARG A 310 -45.27 -15.52 2.69
C ARG A 310 -46.25 -14.81 1.76
N SER A 311 -46.11 -13.49 1.61
CA SER A 311 -46.98 -12.70 0.71
C SER A 311 -46.72 -12.99 -0.77
N LEU A 312 -45.51 -13.43 -1.14
CA LEU A 312 -45.21 -13.83 -2.51
C LEU A 312 -45.83 -15.20 -2.82
N LEU A 313 -45.69 -16.17 -1.91
CA LEU A 313 -46.33 -17.49 -2.05
C LEU A 313 -47.87 -17.43 -2.09
N SER A 314 -48.50 -16.49 -1.38
CA SER A 314 -49.95 -16.33 -1.42
C SER A 314 -50.45 -15.72 -2.73
N ARG A 315 -49.62 -14.90 -3.41
CA ARG A 315 -49.96 -14.29 -4.69
C ARG A 315 -49.95 -15.31 -5.83
N GLU A 316 -48.96 -16.20 -5.87
CA GLU A 316 -48.95 -17.29 -6.87
C GLU A 316 -50.16 -18.22 -6.76
N ARG A 317 -50.57 -18.55 -5.52
CA ARG A 317 -51.76 -19.39 -5.28
C ARG A 317 -53.09 -18.75 -5.68
N GLN A 318 -53.12 -17.43 -5.86
CA GLN A 318 -54.31 -16.70 -6.33
C GLN A 318 -54.30 -16.46 -7.84
N SER A 319 -53.18 -16.71 -8.52
CA SER A 319 -53.01 -16.54 -9.98
C SER A 319 -52.99 -17.85 -10.76
N LEU A 320 -53.19 -18.99 -10.07
CA LEU A 320 -53.43 -20.33 -10.64
C LEU A 320 -54.92 -20.66 -10.48
#